data_AF-A0A379S9C7-F1
#
_entry.id   AF-A0A379S9C7-F1
#
_cell.length_a   1.000
_cell.length_b   1.000
_cell.length_c   1.000
_cell.angle_alpha   90.00
_cell.angle_beta   90.00
_cell.angle_gamma   90.00
#
_symmetry.space_group_name_H-M   'P 1'
#
loop_
_entity.id
_entity.type
_entity.pdbx_description
1 polymer ?
#
loop_
_entity_poly.entity_id
_entity_poly.type
_entity_poly.pdbx_seq_one_letter_code
_entity_poly.pdbx_strand_id
1 'polypeptide(L)'
;MKNINPTQTSAWQALQKHYDEMKDVTIAELFAKDSDRFAKFSATFDDLMLVDFSKNRITEETLAKLQDLAKETDLAGAIKSMFSGEKINRTEDRAVLHVALRNRSNTPIIVDDKDVMPEVNAVLEKMKTFSEAIISGQWKGYTGKAITDVVNIGIGGSDLGPFMVTEALRPYKNHLNMHFVSNVDGTHIAEVLKKVNPETTLFLVASKTFTTQETMTNAHSARDWFLKTAGDEKHVAKHFAALSTNAKAVGEFGIDTANMFEFWDWGRRTLLSVVSHRPVHYSVRGF
;
A
#
# COMPACT_ATOMS: atom_id res chain seq x y z
N MET A 1 23.25 -6.01 -4.43
CA MET A 1 23.39 -6.38 -2.98
C MET A 1 24.11 -7.72 -2.79
N LYS A 2 24.77 -7.95 -1.64
CA LYS A 2 25.46 -9.22 -1.32
C LYS A 2 24.47 -10.29 -0.83
N ASN A 3 24.79 -11.58 -1.10
CA ASN A 3 24.00 -12.74 -0.63
C ASN A 3 24.81 -13.53 0.39
N ILE A 4 24.98 -12.97 1.59
CA ILE A 4 25.77 -13.58 2.66
C ILE A 4 24.85 -14.50 3.45
N ASN A 5 25.24 -15.77 3.62
CA ASN A 5 24.51 -16.67 4.50
C ASN A 5 24.75 -16.26 5.96
N PRO A 6 23.73 -15.79 6.70
CA PRO A 6 23.92 -15.25 8.03
C PRO A 6 24.49 -16.30 8.99
N THR A 7 24.15 -17.58 8.85
CA THR A 7 24.58 -18.63 9.78
C THR A 7 26.07 -18.98 9.71
N GLN A 8 26.77 -18.47 8.69
CA GLN A 8 28.21 -18.70 8.47
C GLN A 8 29.07 -17.49 8.90
N THR A 9 28.45 -16.43 9.41
CA THR A 9 29.13 -15.21 9.84
C THR A 9 29.72 -15.36 11.25
N SER A 10 30.77 -14.61 11.57
CA SER A 10 31.34 -14.59 12.92
C SER A 10 30.34 -13.99 13.92
N ALA A 11 29.63 -12.93 13.52
CA ALA A 11 28.57 -12.33 14.32
C ALA A 11 27.46 -13.33 14.70
N TRP A 12 27.07 -14.24 13.80
CA TRP A 12 26.08 -15.26 14.11
C TRP A 12 26.57 -16.26 15.16
N GLN A 13 27.82 -16.73 15.04
CA GLN A 13 28.41 -17.60 16.05
C GLN A 13 28.49 -16.91 17.41
N ALA A 14 28.85 -15.62 17.44
CA ALA A 14 28.86 -14.81 18.65
C ALA A 14 27.45 -14.65 19.26
N LEU A 15 26.43 -14.43 18.44
CA LEU A 15 25.03 -14.38 18.87
C LEU A 15 24.55 -15.73 19.42
N GLN A 16 24.95 -16.84 18.81
CA GLN A 16 24.59 -18.18 19.28
C GLN A 16 25.17 -18.46 20.66
N LYS A 17 26.44 -18.09 20.89
CA LYS A 17 27.08 -18.17 22.20
C LYS A 17 26.39 -17.26 23.23
N HIS A 18 26.11 -16.02 22.84
CA HIS A 18 25.41 -15.04 23.69
C HIS A 18 24.00 -15.50 24.07
N TYR A 19 23.31 -16.19 23.16
CA TYR A 19 22.01 -16.78 23.42
C TYR A 19 22.07 -17.82 24.55
N ASP A 20 23.10 -18.66 24.61
CA ASP A 20 23.24 -19.63 25.70
C ASP A 20 23.37 -18.99 27.09
N GLU A 21 23.87 -17.77 27.14
CA GLU A 21 23.98 -16.95 28.36
C GLU A 21 22.66 -16.20 28.67
N MET A 22 21.91 -15.81 27.64
CA MET A 22 20.70 -14.99 27.76
C MET A 22 19.39 -15.78 27.84
N LYS A 23 19.36 -17.06 27.45
CA LYS A 23 18.14 -17.86 27.27
C LYS A 23 17.30 -18.06 28.53
N ASP A 24 17.87 -17.85 29.71
CA ASP A 24 17.18 -17.95 31.01
C ASP A 24 17.01 -16.59 31.70
N VAL A 25 17.62 -15.53 31.16
CA VAL A 25 17.50 -14.16 31.71
C VAL A 25 16.07 -13.65 31.53
N THR A 26 15.51 -13.09 32.60
CA THR A 26 14.16 -12.53 32.61
C THR A 26 14.15 -11.02 32.39
N ILE A 27 13.08 -10.49 31.80
CA ILE A 27 12.92 -9.04 31.61
C ILE A 27 12.91 -8.32 32.97
N ALA A 28 12.27 -8.90 33.99
CA ALA A 28 12.22 -8.30 35.33
C ALA A 28 13.63 -8.08 35.93
N GLU A 29 14.53 -9.06 35.79
CA GLU A 29 15.92 -8.92 36.24
C GLU A 29 16.67 -7.83 35.47
N LEU A 30 16.43 -7.68 34.17
CA LEU A 30 17.06 -6.64 33.35
C LEU A 30 16.64 -5.23 33.81
N PHE A 31 15.38 -5.03 34.19
CA PHE A 31 14.93 -3.76 34.78
C PHE A 31 15.44 -3.57 36.22
N ALA A 32 15.50 -4.64 37.01
CA ALA A 32 16.00 -4.55 38.39
C ALA A 32 17.49 -4.18 38.46
N LYS A 33 18.28 -4.59 37.46
CA LYS A 33 19.73 -4.31 37.37
C LYS A 33 20.06 -2.94 36.79
N ASP A 34 19.13 -2.30 36.10
CA ASP A 34 19.36 -1.02 35.43
C ASP A 34 18.13 -0.12 35.49
N SER A 35 18.16 0.86 36.40
CA SER A 35 17.07 1.84 36.56
C SER A 35 16.91 2.76 35.35
N ASP A 36 17.91 2.88 34.48
CA ASP A 36 17.89 3.74 33.29
C ASP A 36 17.57 2.97 31.99
N ARG A 37 17.17 1.69 32.12
CA ARG A 37 16.91 0.80 30.99
C ARG A 37 15.92 1.38 29.97
N PHE A 38 14.88 2.05 30.42
CA PHE A 38 13.90 2.66 29.52
C PHE A 38 14.57 3.67 28.57
N ALA A 39 15.40 4.57 29.09
CA ALA A 39 16.06 5.60 28.29
C ALA A 39 17.06 4.98 27.29
N LYS A 40 17.79 3.94 27.70
CA LYS A 40 18.76 3.26 26.83
C LYS A 40 18.13 2.41 25.73
N PHE A 41 16.93 1.88 25.95
CA PHE A 41 16.22 0.99 25.04
C PHE A 41 14.90 1.58 24.55
N SER A 42 14.88 2.89 24.36
CA SER A 42 13.84 3.58 23.63
C SER A 42 14.45 4.58 22.67
N ALA A 43 13.71 4.91 21.62
CA ALA A 43 14.08 5.97 20.70
C ALA A 43 12.83 6.78 20.37
N THR A 44 13.01 8.09 20.22
CA THR A 44 11.94 8.99 19.79
C THR A 44 12.18 9.40 18.35
N PHE A 45 11.15 9.26 17.51
CA PHE A 45 11.16 9.70 16.12
C PHE A 45 10.42 11.03 16.00
N ASP A 46 11.13 12.07 15.55
CA ASP A 46 10.66 13.45 15.34
C ASP A 46 9.84 14.04 16.51
N ASP A 47 10.13 13.65 17.75
CA ASP A 47 9.36 13.99 18.96
C ASP A 47 7.86 13.58 18.90
N LEU A 48 7.46 12.79 17.90
CA LEU A 48 6.08 12.38 17.63
C LEU A 48 5.79 10.95 18.08
N MET A 49 6.77 10.06 17.95
CA MET A 49 6.57 8.64 18.19
C MET A 49 7.69 8.06 19.05
N LEU A 50 7.33 7.63 20.24
CA LEU A 50 8.19 6.85 21.12
C LEU A 50 8.15 5.37 20.72
N VAL A 51 9.31 4.81 20.39
CA VAL A 51 9.51 3.38 20.17
C VAL A 51 10.24 2.82 21.39
N ASP A 52 9.49 2.22 22.30
CA ASP A 52 10.02 1.53 23.48
C ASP A 52 10.29 0.06 23.16
N PHE A 53 11.57 -0.32 23.10
CA PHE A 53 12.01 -1.71 22.92
C PHE A 53 12.68 -2.28 24.18
N SER A 54 12.56 -1.61 25.33
CA SER A 54 13.16 -2.00 26.62
C SER A 54 12.58 -3.28 27.21
N LYS A 55 11.34 -3.60 26.87
CA LYS A 55 10.61 -4.80 27.32
C LYS A 55 10.89 -6.03 26.46
N ASN A 56 12.09 -6.10 25.90
CA ASN A 56 12.63 -7.27 25.19
C ASN A 56 13.77 -7.90 25.99
N ARG A 57 14.03 -9.20 25.73
CA ARG A 57 15.11 -9.98 26.35
C ARG A 57 16.46 -9.66 25.72
N ILE A 58 16.87 -8.39 25.80
CA ILE A 58 18.07 -7.84 25.18
C ILE A 58 18.85 -6.98 26.18
N THR A 59 20.17 -7.02 26.06
CA THR A 59 21.13 -6.13 26.73
C THR A 59 21.83 -5.24 25.70
N GLU A 60 22.64 -4.29 26.16
CA GLU A 60 23.43 -3.42 25.29
C GLU A 60 24.41 -4.26 24.45
N GLU A 61 25.00 -5.30 25.07
CA GLU A 61 25.80 -6.29 24.36
C GLU A 61 25.00 -7.05 23.31
N THR A 62 23.75 -7.43 23.61
CA THR A 62 22.87 -8.12 22.65
C THR A 62 22.64 -7.25 21.42
N LEU A 63 22.33 -5.96 21.61
CA LEU A 63 22.16 -5.01 20.52
C LEU A 63 23.45 -4.82 19.71
N ALA A 64 24.60 -4.72 20.38
CA ALA A 64 25.89 -4.60 19.69
C ALA A 64 26.14 -5.80 18.76
N LYS A 65 25.93 -7.03 19.24
CA LYS A 65 26.11 -8.24 18.43
C LYS A 65 25.10 -8.35 17.28
N LEU A 66 23.85 -7.93 17.50
CA LEU A 66 22.83 -7.86 16.43
C LEU A 66 23.25 -6.84 15.34
N GLN A 67 23.80 -5.70 15.74
CA GLN A 67 24.31 -4.69 14.81
C GLN A 67 25.55 -5.20 14.04
N ASP A 68 26.41 -5.98 14.68
CA ASP A 68 27.55 -6.60 13.99
C ASP A 68 27.08 -7.61 12.93
N LEU A 69 26.03 -8.38 13.20
CA LEU A 69 25.42 -9.23 12.16
C LEU A 69 24.86 -8.41 11.00
N ALA A 70 24.19 -7.28 11.27
CA ALA A 70 23.68 -6.39 10.22
C ALA A 70 24.81 -5.80 9.36
N LYS A 71 25.97 -5.48 9.97
CA LYS A 71 27.17 -5.03 9.25
C LYS A 71 27.80 -6.15 8.42
N GLU A 72 28.00 -7.34 9.02
CA GLU A 72 28.59 -8.50 8.34
C GLU A 72 27.72 -8.97 7.17
N THR A 73 26.40 -8.77 7.23
CA THR A 73 25.45 -9.07 6.14
C THR A 73 25.23 -7.92 5.16
N ASP A 74 25.96 -6.80 5.31
CA ASP A 74 25.94 -5.63 4.41
C ASP A 74 24.55 -4.98 4.25
N LEU A 75 23.84 -4.82 5.38
CA LEU A 75 22.51 -4.18 5.39
C LEU A 75 22.54 -2.77 4.78
N ALA A 76 23.58 -1.97 5.08
CA ALA A 76 23.72 -0.62 4.54
C ALA A 76 23.85 -0.63 3.00
N GLY A 77 24.62 -1.55 2.44
CA GLY A 77 24.71 -1.77 1.00
C GLY A 77 23.37 -2.18 0.40
N ALA A 78 22.64 -3.11 1.05
CA ALA A 78 21.33 -3.55 0.60
C ALA A 78 20.27 -2.42 0.61
N ILE A 79 20.24 -1.59 1.65
CA ILE A 79 19.39 -0.39 1.71
C ILE A 79 19.73 0.55 0.56
N LYS A 80 21.02 0.84 0.34
CA LYS A 80 21.46 1.72 -0.76
C LYS A 80 21.03 1.17 -2.12
N SER A 81 21.23 -0.13 -2.38
CA SER A 81 20.78 -0.82 -3.59
C SER A 81 19.29 -0.61 -3.84
N MET A 82 18.45 -0.74 -2.81
CA MET A 82 17.01 -0.52 -2.93
C MET A 82 16.67 0.93 -3.29
N PHE A 83 17.22 1.89 -2.53
CA PHE A 83 16.91 3.32 -2.72
C PHE A 83 17.44 3.88 -4.04
N SER A 84 18.48 3.27 -4.62
CA SER A 84 19.02 3.66 -5.93
C SER A 84 18.34 2.98 -7.13
N GLY A 85 17.34 2.13 -6.91
CA GLY A 85 16.63 1.45 -7.99
C GLY A 85 17.33 0.22 -8.58
N GLU A 86 18.32 -0.37 -7.88
CA GLU A 86 18.93 -1.63 -8.31
C GLU A 86 17.87 -2.75 -8.38
N LYS A 87 18.03 -3.67 -9.34
CA LYS A 87 17.14 -4.83 -9.53
C LYS A 87 17.37 -5.91 -8.47
N ILE A 88 17.06 -5.59 -7.21
CA ILE A 88 17.26 -6.48 -6.06
C ILE A 88 16.25 -7.64 -6.01
N ASN A 89 15.11 -7.52 -6.69
CA ASN A 89 14.20 -8.65 -6.90
C ASN A 89 14.71 -9.48 -8.08
N ARG A 90 15.69 -10.34 -7.80
CA ARG A 90 16.46 -11.07 -8.81
C ARG A 90 15.66 -12.14 -9.55
N THR A 91 14.67 -12.77 -8.91
CA THR A 91 13.87 -13.83 -9.53
C THR A 91 12.90 -13.30 -10.59
N GLU A 92 12.53 -12.03 -10.49
CA GLU A 92 11.68 -11.35 -11.47
C GLU A 92 12.44 -10.29 -12.29
N ASP A 93 13.73 -10.12 -12.05
CA ASP A 93 14.59 -9.06 -12.61
C ASP A 93 13.98 -7.64 -12.49
N ARG A 94 13.61 -7.25 -11.26
CA ARG A 94 12.92 -5.97 -10.99
C ARG A 94 13.56 -5.14 -9.88
N ALA A 95 13.41 -3.83 -10.01
CA ALA A 95 13.64 -2.89 -8.91
C ALA A 95 12.56 -3.03 -7.82
N VAL A 96 12.83 -2.49 -6.63
CA VAL A 96 11.89 -2.44 -5.49
C VAL A 96 11.82 -1.02 -4.95
N LEU A 97 10.81 -0.26 -5.39
CA LEU A 97 10.85 1.21 -5.32
C LEU A 97 9.58 1.85 -4.74
N HIS A 98 8.92 1.20 -3.78
CA HIS A 98 7.80 1.83 -3.06
C HIS A 98 8.18 3.16 -2.36
N VAL A 99 9.47 3.39 -2.09
CA VAL A 99 9.98 4.68 -1.57
C VAL A 99 9.85 5.82 -2.57
N ALA A 100 9.93 5.56 -3.89
CA ALA A 100 9.77 6.57 -4.93
C ALA A 100 8.37 7.20 -4.90
N LEU A 101 7.35 6.40 -4.56
CA LEU A 101 5.95 6.82 -4.53
C LEU A 101 5.64 7.89 -3.48
N ARG A 102 6.52 8.04 -2.47
CA ARG A 102 6.42 9.04 -1.39
C ARG A 102 7.66 9.92 -1.31
N ASN A 103 8.48 9.94 -2.36
CA ASN A 103 9.68 10.74 -2.43
C ASN A 103 9.32 12.23 -2.67
N ARG A 104 8.99 12.94 -1.59
CA ARG A 104 8.57 14.35 -1.65
C ARG A 104 9.69 15.32 -2.02
N SER A 105 10.95 14.92 -1.84
CA SER A 105 12.09 15.74 -2.30
C SER A 105 12.27 15.71 -3.80
N ASN A 106 11.58 14.80 -4.52
CA ASN A 106 11.73 14.58 -5.96
C ASN A 106 13.19 14.31 -6.37
N THR A 107 13.99 13.73 -5.47
CA THR A 107 15.33 13.28 -5.83
C THR A 107 15.23 12.24 -6.95
N PRO A 108 15.94 12.39 -8.07
CA PRO A 108 15.84 11.44 -9.19
C PRO A 108 16.16 10.01 -8.77
N ILE A 109 15.37 9.05 -9.25
CA ILE A 109 15.61 7.62 -9.07
C ILE A 109 15.58 6.96 -10.43
N ILE A 110 16.76 6.54 -10.90
CA ILE A 110 16.95 6.03 -12.27
C ILE A 110 16.76 4.50 -12.28
N VAL A 111 15.87 4.03 -13.15
CA VAL A 111 15.69 2.60 -13.47
C VAL A 111 15.70 2.46 -14.98
N ASP A 112 16.52 1.55 -15.52
CA ASP A 112 16.67 1.34 -16.96
C ASP A 112 16.87 2.67 -17.73
N ASP A 113 17.81 3.48 -17.24
CA ASP A 113 18.20 4.80 -17.76
C ASP A 113 17.10 5.88 -17.75
N LYS A 114 16.01 5.66 -17.01
CA LYS A 114 14.90 6.60 -16.88
C LYS A 114 14.63 6.99 -15.44
N ASP A 115 14.47 8.29 -15.18
CA ASP A 115 13.95 8.76 -13.90
C ASP A 115 12.46 8.42 -13.77
N VAL A 116 12.10 7.74 -12.68
CA VAL A 116 10.73 7.31 -12.42
C VAL A 116 9.86 8.41 -11.82
N MET A 117 10.46 9.45 -11.22
CA MET A 117 9.73 10.49 -10.48
C MET A 117 8.72 11.29 -11.32
N PRO A 118 8.99 11.66 -12.59
CA PRO A 118 8.01 12.36 -13.42
C PRO A 118 6.71 11.58 -13.60
N GLU A 119 6.78 10.27 -13.82
CA GLU A 119 5.59 9.43 -14.00
C GLU A 119 4.82 9.24 -12.69
N VAL A 120 5.55 9.09 -11.57
CA VAL A 120 4.97 9.06 -10.21
C VAL A 120 4.13 10.32 -9.97
N ASN A 121 4.72 11.50 -10.20
CA ASN A 121 4.06 12.77 -9.96
C ASN A 121 2.88 13.00 -10.91
N ALA A 122 2.98 12.56 -12.18
CA ALA A 122 1.87 12.66 -13.12
C ALA A 122 0.64 11.86 -12.65
N VAL A 123 0.84 10.65 -12.11
CA VAL A 123 -0.26 9.85 -11.54
C VAL A 123 -0.82 10.49 -10.27
N LEU A 124 0.03 11.02 -9.38
CA LEU A 124 -0.41 11.74 -8.18
C LEU A 124 -1.27 12.96 -8.52
N GLU A 125 -0.87 13.77 -9.51
CA GLU A 125 -1.65 14.93 -9.95
C GLU A 125 -2.99 14.53 -10.57
N LYS A 126 -2.99 13.45 -11.36
CA LYS A 126 -4.21 12.86 -11.90
C LYS A 126 -5.15 12.38 -10.78
N MET A 127 -4.60 11.74 -9.74
CA MET A 127 -5.36 11.29 -8.56
C MET A 127 -5.98 12.47 -7.81
N LYS A 128 -5.20 13.52 -7.60
CA LYS A 128 -5.67 14.76 -6.96
C LYS A 128 -6.87 15.33 -7.73
N THR A 129 -6.69 15.63 -9.01
CA THR A 129 -7.73 16.25 -9.86
C THR A 129 -9.01 15.41 -9.88
N PHE A 130 -8.88 14.09 -10.05
CA PHE A 130 -10.03 13.20 -10.07
C PHE A 130 -10.73 13.14 -8.69
N SER A 131 -9.96 13.04 -7.60
CA SER A 131 -10.53 13.02 -6.25
C SER A 131 -11.26 14.32 -5.90
N GLU A 132 -10.71 15.48 -6.26
CA GLU A 132 -11.34 16.77 -6.09
C GLU A 132 -12.66 16.87 -6.87
N ALA A 133 -12.71 16.36 -8.11
CA ALA A 133 -13.93 16.33 -8.90
C ALA A 133 -15.03 15.48 -8.25
N ILE A 134 -14.69 14.33 -7.67
CA ILE A 134 -15.63 13.46 -6.96
C ILE A 134 -16.10 14.10 -5.66
N ILE A 135 -15.18 14.56 -4.81
CA ILE A 135 -15.47 15.11 -3.48
C ILE A 135 -16.23 16.44 -3.56
N SER A 136 -15.94 17.28 -4.56
CA SER A 136 -16.70 18.52 -4.78
C SER A 136 -18.09 18.27 -5.36
N GLY A 137 -18.35 17.05 -5.85
CA GLY A 137 -19.56 16.72 -6.59
C GLY A 137 -19.59 17.32 -8.00
N GLN A 138 -18.48 17.83 -8.54
CA GLN A 138 -18.39 18.23 -9.95
C GLN A 138 -18.57 17.02 -10.87
N TRP A 139 -17.97 15.89 -10.51
CA TRP A 139 -18.23 14.62 -11.19
C TRP A 139 -19.64 14.15 -10.89
N LYS A 140 -20.40 13.89 -11.95
CA LYS A 140 -21.77 13.41 -11.87
C LYS A 140 -21.87 11.97 -12.35
N GLY A 141 -22.71 11.20 -11.65
CA GLY A 141 -23.20 9.93 -12.16
C GLY A 141 -24.04 10.10 -13.42
N TYR A 142 -24.48 8.99 -13.99
CA TYR A 142 -25.19 8.98 -15.27
C TYR A 142 -26.52 9.73 -15.27
N THR A 143 -27.10 9.94 -14.08
CA THR A 143 -28.35 10.72 -13.89
C THR A 143 -28.12 12.17 -13.47
N GLY A 144 -26.86 12.64 -13.46
CA GLY A 144 -26.52 14.01 -13.05
C GLY A 144 -26.36 14.23 -11.54
N LYS A 145 -26.57 13.18 -10.71
CA LYS A 145 -26.37 13.23 -9.25
C LYS A 145 -24.89 13.15 -8.88
N ALA A 146 -24.51 13.72 -7.73
CA ALA A 146 -23.16 13.58 -7.18
C ALA A 146 -22.94 12.17 -6.62
N ILE A 147 -21.68 11.73 -6.59
CA ILE A 147 -21.29 10.43 -6.00
C ILE A 147 -21.41 10.51 -4.47
N THR A 148 -21.97 9.46 -3.86
CA THR A 148 -22.13 9.31 -2.41
C THR A 148 -21.37 8.12 -1.85
N ASP A 149 -21.15 7.10 -2.69
CA ASP A 149 -20.57 5.82 -2.29
C ASP A 149 -19.40 5.46 -3.21
N VAL A 150 -18.30 4.97 -2.62
CA VAL A 150 -17.14 4.46 -3.34
C VAL A 150 -16.91 3.01 -2.93
N VAL A 151 -16.90 2.11 -3.90
CA VAL A 151 -16.68 0.67 -3.68
C VAL A 151 -15.33 0.27 -4.28
N ASN A 152 -14.36 -0.03 -3.45
CA ASN A 152 -13.07 -0.58 -3.88
C ASN A 152 -13.17 -2.09 -4.06
N ILE A 153 -12.89 -2.57 -5.27
CA ILE A 153 -12.87 -3.98 -5.62
C ILE A 153 -11.44 -4.41 -5.89
N GLY A 154 -10.87 -5.25 -5.04
CA GLY A 154 -9.51 -5.73 -5.17
C GLY A 154 -9.18 -6.78 -4.13
N ILE A 155 -8.15 -7.61 -4.36
CA ILE A 155 -7.75 -8.65 -3.42
C ILE A 155 -6.32 -8.43 -2.89
N GLY A 156 -6.06 -8.87 -1.66
CA GLY A 156 -4.74 -8.82 -1.04
C GLY A 156 -4.23 -7.40 -0.86
N GLY A 157 -3.09 -7.08 -1.49
CA GLY A 157 -2.50 -5.73 -1.43
C GLY A 157 -3.39 -4.63 -2.02
N SER A 158 -4.38 -5.00 -2.84
CA SER A 158 -5.36 -4.07 -3.41
C SER A 158 -6.54 -3.73 -2.49
N ASP A 159 -6.58 -4.32 -1.29
CA ASP A 159 -7.69 -4.21 -0.34
C ASP A 159 -7.21 -3.86 1.07
N LEU A 160 -6.30 -4.67 1.61
CA LEU A 160 -5.88 -4.60 3.01
C LEU A 160 -5.32 -3.23 3.39
N GLY A 161 -4.45 -2.67 2.54
CA GLY A 161 -3.87 -1.35 2.75
C GLY A 161 -4.93 -0.23 2.74
N PRO A 162 -5.69 -0.07 1.64
CA PRO A 162 -6.78 0.90 1.57
C PRO A 162 -7.75 0.81 2.76
N PHE A 163 -8.22 -0.40 3.07
CA PHE A 163 -9.18 -0.61 4.15
C PHE A 163 -8.60 -0.20 5.51
N MET A 164 -7.38 -0.64 5.82
CA MET A 164 -6.71 -0.29 7.07
C MET A 164 -6.57 1.22 7.26
N VAL A 165 -6.09 1.96 6.23
CA VAL A 165 -5.86 3.41 6.38
C VAL A 165 -7.16 4.20 6.42
N THR A 166 -8.15 3.83 5.60
CA THR A 166 -9.45 4.51 5.62
C THR A 166 -10.20 4.31 6.94
N GLU A 167 -10.07 3.14 7.57
CA GLU A 167 -10.61 2.91 8.93
C GLU A 167 -9.77 3.63 10.01
N ALA A 168 -8.44 3.54 9.96
CA ALA A 168 -7.57 4.19 10.95
C ALA A 168 -7.70 5.73 10.93
N LEU A 169 -7.84 6.32 9.75
CA LEU A 169 -8.00 7.76 9.55
C LEU A 169 -9.46 8.19 9.37
N ARG A 170 -10.42 7.33 9.73
CA ARG A 170 -11.84 7.63 9.66
C ARG A 170 -12.26 8.95 10.32
N PRO A 171 -11.66 9.41 11.44
CA PRO A 171 -11.98 10.74 11.99
C PRO A 171 -11.73 11.92 11.05
N TYR A 172 -10.89 11.74 10.02
CA TYR A 172 -10.57 12.77 9.02
C TYR A 172 -11.42 12.63 7.75
N LYS A 173 -12.43 11.75 7.76
CA LYS A 173 -13.22 11.46 6.56
C LYS A 173 -14.08 12.64 6.10
N ASN A 174 -14.41 12.69 4.82
CA ASN A 174 -15.46 13.54 4.27
C ASN A 174 -16.83 12.81 4.22
N HIS A 175 -17.74 13.24 3.33
CA HIS A 175 -19.10 12.71 3.25
C HIS A 175 -19.21 11.36 2.50
N LEU A 176 -18.17 10.92 1.78
CA LEU A 176 -18.24 9.69 0.99
C LEU A 176 -18.29 8.44 1.89
N ASN A 177 -19.13 7.49 1.49
CA ASN A 177 -19.21 6.17 2.12
C ASN A 177 -18.25 5.23 1.40
N MET A 178 -17.27 4.70 2.12
CA MET A 178 -16.27 3.79 1.58
C MET A 178 -16.67 2.35 1.85
N HIS A 179 -16.65 1.51 0.81
CA HIS A 179 -16.91 0.08 0.88
C HIS A 179 -15.75 -0.68 0.23
N PHE A 180 -15.46 -1.88 0.73
CA PHE A 180 -14.34 -2.70 0.28
C PHE A 180 -14.85 -4.10 -0.04
N VAL A 181 -14.50 -4.62 -1.22
CA VAL A 181 -14.90 -5.94 -1.70
C VAL A 181 -13.67 -6.66 -2.22
N SER A 182 -13.34 -7.79 -1.60
CA SER A 182 -12.13 -8.55 -1.90
C SER A 182 -12.34 -10.04 -2.08
N ASN A 183 -13.19 -10.63 -1.25
CA ASN A 183 -13.54 -12.05 -1.33
C ASN A 183 -14.33 -12.37 -2.61
N VAL A 184 -14.03 -13.51 -3.24
CA VAL A 184 -14.76 -14.02 -4.41
C VAL A 184 -16.10 -14.65 -4.04
N ASP A 185 -16.31 -14.99 -2.76
CA ASP A 185 -17.64 -15.32 -2.25
C ASP A 185 -18.63 -14.19 -2.58
N GLY A 186 -19.63 -14.52 -3.41
CA GLY A 186 -20.62 -13.59 -3.91
C GLY A 186 -21.41 -12.86 -2.82
N THR A 187 -21.43 -13.39 -1.59
CA THR A 187 -21.99 -12.70 -0.42
C THR A 187 -21.36 -11.33 -0.22
N HIS A 188 -20.05 -11.21 -0.40
CA HIS A 188 -19.32 -9.98 -0.10
C HIS A 188 -19.77 -8.82 -1.00
N ILE A 189 -19.78 -9.03 -2.32
CA ILE A 189 -20.28 -8.02 -3.26
C ILE A 189 -21.78 -7.80 -3.09
N ALA A 190 -22.57 -8.86 -2.91
CA ALA A 190 -24.02 -8.75 -2.77
C ALA A 190 -24.44 -7.90 -1.55
N GLU A 191 -23.76 -8.04 -0.41
CA GLU A 191 -24.05 -7.25 0.80
C GLU A 191 -23.73 -5.76 0.65
N VAL A 192 -22.73 -5.41 -0.17
CA VAL A 192 -22.44 -4.01 -0.52
C VAL A 192 -23.48 -3.49 -1.50
N LEU A 193 -23.78 -4.23 -2.57
CA LEU A 193 -24.73 -3.81 -3.61
C LEU A 193 -26.17 -3.61 -3.11
N LYS A 194 -26.57 -4.27 -2.01
CA LYS A 194 -27.86 -4.03 -1.33
C LYS A 194 -27.96 -2.65 -0.67
N LYS A 195 -26.83 -2.01 -0.35
CA LYS A 195 -26.75 -0.78 0.45
C LYS A 195 -26.53 0.48 -0.39
N VAL A 196 -26.04 0.34 -1.61
CA VAL A 196 -25.58 1.44 -2.46
C VAL A 196 -26.52 1.68 -3.65
N ASN A 197 -26.51 2.90 -4.19
CA ASN A 197 -27.40 3.30 -5.29
C ASN A 197 -26.64 3.34 -6.64
N PRO A 198 -27.11 2.66 -7.70
CA PRO A 198 -26.48 2.70 -9.03
C PRO A 198 -26.23 4.11 -9.57
N GLU A 199 -27.08 5.08 -9.24
CA GLU A 199 -26.97 6.47 -9.71
C GLU A 199 -25.85 7.27 -9.05
N THR A 200 -25.37 6.85 -7.87
CA THR A 200 -24.43 7.64 -7.03
C THR A 200 -23.25 6.82 -6.51
N THR A 201 -23.04 5.61 -7.02
CA THR A 201 -21.92 4.73 -6.61
C THR A 201 -20.79 4.76 -7.61
N LEU A 202 -19.56 4.99 -7.17
CA LEU A 202 -18.34 4.84 -7.96
C LEU A 202 -17.62 3.54 -7.58
N PHE A 203 -17.29 2.71 -8.56
CA PHE A 203 -16.51 1.50 -8.39
C PHE A 203 -15.04 1.73 -8.79
N LEU A 204 -14.13 1.28 -7.93
CA LEU A 204 -12.69 1.27 -8.19
C LEU A 204 -12.22 -0.17 -8.39
N VAL A 205 -11.85 -0.54 -9.61
CA VAL A 205 -11.39 -1.89 -9.93
C VAL A 205 -9.87 -1.94 -9.85
N ALA A 206 -9.35 -2.59 -8.81
CA ALA A 206 -7.94 -2.62 -8.46
C ALA A 206 -7.29 -3.98 -8.80
N SER A 207 -6.76 -4.10 -10.01
CA SER A 207 -6.02 -5.27 -10.49
C SER A 207 -4.94 -4.85 -11.47
N LYS A 208 -3.67 -5.17 -11.17
CA LYS A 208 -2.53 -4.85 -12.03
C LYS A 208 -2.71 -5.38 -13.46
N THR A 209 -3.00 -6.66 -13.57
CA THR A 209 -3.13 -7.36 -14.86
C THR A 209 -4.53 -7.17 -15.46
N PHE A 210 -5.50 -6.73 -14.64
CA PHE A 210 -6.92 -6.70 -14.98
C PHE A 210 -7.48 -8.08 -15.35
N THR A 211 -6.89 -9.13 -14.78
CA THR A 211 -7.25 -10.53 -15.02
C THR A 211 -7.36 -11.36 -13.73
N THR A 212 -7.16 -10.72 -12.56
CA THR A 212 -7.27 -11.42 -11.27
C THR A 212 -8.67 -11.98 -11.10
N GLN A 213 -8.79 -13.31 -10.95
CA GLN A 213 -10.08 -14.01 -11.01
C GLN A 213 -11.09 -13.45 -10.00
N GLU A 214 -10.69 -13.29 -8.74
CA GLU A 214 -11.55 -12.80 -7.67
C GLU A 214 -12.00 -11.35 -7.93
N THR A 215 -11.06 -10.47 -8.26
CA THR A 215 -11.36 -9.06 -8.58
C THR A 215 -12.27 -8.94 -9.80
N MET A 216 -11.98 -9.65 -10.88
CA MET A 216 -12.74 -9.54 -12.12
C MET A 216 -14.14 -10.16 -12.00
N THR A 217 -14.28 -11.26 -11.25
CA THR A 217 -15.60 -11.85 -10.94
C THR A 217 -16.50 -10.83 -10.21
N ASN A 218 -15.94 -10.15 -9.20
CA ASN A 218 -16.66 -9.09 -8.48
C ASN A 218 -16.91 -7.85 -9.35
N ALA A 219 -15.93 -7.44 -10.16
CA ALA A 219 -16.08 -6.30 -11.06
C ALA A 219 -17.16 -6.52 -12.11
N HIS A 220 -17.21 -7.70 -12.73
CA HIS A 220 -18.29 -8.07 -13.66
C HIS A 220 -19.64 -8.16 -12.94
N SER A 221 -19.70 -8.72 -11.74
CA SER A 221 -20.93 -8.75 -10.94
C SER A 221 -21.47 -7.34 -10.64
N ALA A 222 -20.57 -6.40 -10.29
CA ALA A 222 -20.92 -5.00 -10.08
C ALA A 222 -21.37 -4.31 -11.38
N ARG A 223 -20.68 -4.57 -12.51
CA ARG A 223 -21.04 -4.05 -13.83
C ARG A 223 -22.43 -4.52 -14.25
N ASP A 224 -22.72 -5.81 -14.11
CA ASP A 224 -24.02 -6.39 -14.47
C ASP A 224 -25.14 -5.83 -13.59
N TRP A 225 -24.89 -5.68 -12.28
CA TRP A 225 -25.80 -5.02 -11.36
C TRP A 225 -26.09 -3.57 -11.76
N PHE A 226 -25.05 -2.81 -12.14
CA PHE A 226 -25.17 -1.42 -12.56
C PHE A 226 -25.97 -1.30 -13.86
N LEU A 227 -25.65 -2.12 -14.87
CA LEU A 227 -26.29 -2.09 -16.19
C LEU A 227 -27.76 -2.51 -16.16
N LYS A 228 -28.18 -3.36 -15.21
CA LYS A 228 -29.61 -3.65 -14.99
C LYS A 228 -30.44 -2.40 -14.71
N THR A 229 -29.84 -1.35 -14.15
CA THR A 229 -30.52 -0.07 -13.84
C THR A 229 -30.16 1.03 -14.84
N ALA A 230 -28.88 1.15 -15.22
CA ALA A 230 -28.41 2.20 -16.12
C ALA A 230 -28.74 1.93 -17.60
N GLY A 231 -28.92 0.65 -17.98
CA GLY A 231 -29.26 0.21 -19.33
C GLY A 231 -28.10 0.31 -20.33
N ASP A 232 -27.63 1.52 -20.60
CA ASP A 232 -26.63 1.80 -21.64
C ASP A 232 -25.20 1.65 -21.11
N GLU A 233 -24.39 0.85 -21.81
CA GLU A 233 -22.99 0.58 -21.46
C GLU A 233 -22.12 1.83 -21.43
N LYS A 234 -22.47 2.89 -22.17
CA LYS A 234 -21.71 4.16 -22.13
C LYS A 234 -21.67 4.78 -20.73
N HIS A 235 -22.62 4.43 -19.86
CA HIS A 235 -22.69 4.93 -18.49
C HIS A 235 -21.66 4.28 -17.56
N VAL A 236 -21.05 3.15 -17.94
CA VAL A 236 -19.98 2.49 -17.18
C VAL A 236 -18.81 3.46 -16.94
N ALA A 237 -18.43 4.25 -17.95
CA ALA A 237 -17.34 5.22 -17.85
C ALA A 237 -17.56 6.32 -16.78
N LYS A 238 -18.80 6.54 -16.31
CA LYS A 238 -19.12 7.49 -15.22
C LYS A 238 -19.07 6.88 -13.83
N HIS A 239 -19.13 5.56 -13.72
CA HIS A 239 -19.28 4.83 -12.46
C HIS A 239 -18.17 3.81 -12.20
N PHE A 240 -17.23 3.63 -13.14
CA PHE A 240 -16.12 2.71 -12.97
C PHE A 240 -14.80 3.40 -13.33
N ALA A 241 -13.80 3.20 -12.47
CA ALA A 241 -12.42 3.62 -12.71
C ALA A 241 -11.47 2.47 -12.35
N ALA A 242 -10.31 2.40 -13.02
CA ALA A 242 -9.39 1.27 -12.89
C ALA A 242 -8.05 1.66 -12.26
N LEU A 243 -7.49 0.77 -11.45
CA LEU A 243 -6.10 0.82 -10.98
C LEU A 243 -5.40 -0.39 -11.60
N SER A 244 -4.71 -0.18 -12.72
CA SER A 244 -4.24 -1.23 -13.62
C SER A 244 -3.13 -0.73 -14.53
N THR A 245 -2.39 -1.64 -15.16
CA THR A 245 -1.45 -1.36 -16.26
C THR A 245 -1.95 -1.87 -17.62
N ASN A 246 -3.17 -2.42 -17.68
CA ASN A 246 -3.71 -3.06 -18.87
C ASN A 246 -4.83 -2.21 -19.51
N ALA A 247 -4.42 -1.16 -20.25
CA ALA A 247 -5.34 -0.22 -20.90
C ALA A 247 -6.36 -0.91 -21.82
N LYS A 248 -5.94 -1.96 -22.53
CA LYS A 248 -6.79 -2.71 -23.46
C LYS A 248 -7.96 -3.37 -22.72
N ALA A 249 -7.67 -4.17 -21.69
CA ALA A 249 -8.72 -4.86 -20.93
C ALA A 249 -9.62 -3.89 -20.14
N VAL A 250 -9.07 -2.76 -19.67
CA VAL A 250 -9.85 -1.69 -19.03
C VAL A 250 -10.84 -1.05 -20.01
N GLY A 251 -10.39 -0.76 -21.24
CA GLY A 251 -11.26 -0.24 -22.30
C GLY A 251 -12.33 -1.25 -22.72
N GLU A 252 -11.98 -2.52 -22.88
CA GLU A 252 -12.91 -3.62 -23.20
C GLU A 252 -13.99 -3.80 -22.11
N PHE A 253 -13.68 -3.51 -20.85
CA PHE A 253 -14.66 -3.52 -19.76
C PHE A 253 -15.69 -2.37 -19.87
N GLY A 254 -15.37 -1.30 -20.60
CA GLY A 254 -16.19 -0.09 -20.74
C GLY A 254 -15.75 1.08 -19.85
N ILE A 255 -14.58 0.99 -19.21
CA ILE A 255 -13.99 2.10 -18.46
C ILE A 255 -13.25 3.01 -19.45
N ASP A 256 -13.49 4.31 -19.36
CA ASP A 256 -12.67 5.29 -20.04
C ASP A 256 -11.23 5.21 -19.51
N THR A 257 -10.25 4.98 -20.39
CA THR A 257 -8.83 4.85 -20.02
C THR A 257 -8.26 6.13 -19.44
N ALA A 258 -8.91 7.29 -19.67
CA ALA A 258 -8.62 8.51 -18.92
C ALA A 258 -8.84 8.33 -17.40
N ASN A 259 -9.71 7.40 -16.97
CA ASN A 259 -9.96 7.03 -15.57
C ASN A 259 -9.20 5.75 -15.15
N MET A 260 -8.19 5.33 -15.93
CA MET A 260 -7.20 4.34 -15.53
C MET A 260 -6.02 5.02 -14.84
N PHE A 261 -5.60 4.47 -13.70
CA PHE A 261 -4.51 5.00 -12.90
C PHE A 261 -3.44 3.93 -12.82
N GLU A 262 -2.33 4.21 -13.50
CA GLU A 262 -1.25 3.27 -13.71
C GLU A 262 -0.34 3.19 -12.48
N PHE A 263 0.37 2.07 -12.38
CA PHE A 263 1.43 1.89 -11.40
C PHE A 263 2.45 0.88 -11.91
N TRP A 264 3.65 0.93 -11.38
CA TRP A 264 4.78 0.19 -11.94
C TRP A 264 4.97 -1.17 -11.31
N ASP A 265 5.72 -2.03 -11.99
CA ASP A 265 6.01 -3.39 -11.56
C ASP A 265 6.92 -3.47 -10.33
N TRP A 266 7.79 -2.48 -10.14
CA TRP A 266 8.61 -2.27 -8.95
C TRP A 266 7.84 -1.76 -7.72
N GLY A 267 6.55 -1.44 -7.87
CA GLY A 267 5.68 -0.92 -6.80
C GLY A 267 4.89 -1.99 -6.03
N ARG A 268 5.16 -3.29 -6.24
CA ARG A 268 4.31 -4.38 -5.72
C ARG A 268 4.38 -4.53 -4.18
N ARG A 269 3.21 -4.78 -3.57
CA ARG A 269 2.95 -5.18 -2.15
C ARG A 269 3.10 -4.10 -1.08
N THR A 270 2.79 -2.84 -1.37
CA THR A 270 2.72 -1.82 -0.30
C THR A 270 1.44 -1.02 -0.37
N LEU A 271 0.96 -0.65 0.83
CA LEU A 271 -0.01 0.40 1.14
C LEU A 271 0.25 1.73 0.40
N LEU A 272 1.42 1.87 -0.21
CA LEU A 272 1.89 3.12 -0.77
C LEU A 272 1.85 3.12 -2.30
N SER A 273 1.42 2.01 -2.93
CA SER A 273 1.06 2.00 -4.35
C SER A 273 -0.18 2.86 -4.62
N VAL A 274 -0.34 3.34 -5.86
CA VAL A 274 -1.54 4.05 -6.37
C VAL A 274 -2.83 3.34 -5.97
N VAL A 275 -2.75 2.01 -5.89
CA VAL A 275 -3.79 1.08 -5.43
C VAL A 275 -4.35 1.44 -4.05
N SER A 276 -3.51 1.97 -3.17
CA SER A 276 -3.82 2.25 -1.76
C SER A 276 -3.94 3.74 -1.43
N HIS A 277 -3.24 4.62 -2.14
CA HIS A 277 -3.39 6.08 -1.93
C HIS A 277 -4.76 6.61 -2.37
N ARG A 278 -5.39 5.97 -3.37
CA ARG A 278 -6.58 6.54 -3.99
C ARG A 278 -7.81 6.50 -3.06
N PRO A 279 -8.16 5.37 -2.40
CA PRO A 279 -9.25 5.35 -1.42
C PRO A 279 -9.00 6.29 -0.23
N VAL A 280 -7.73 6.54 0.11
CA VAL A 280 -7.32 7.46 1.17
C VAL A 280 -7.54 8.92 0.76
N HIS A 281 -7.21 9.33 -0.48
CA HIS A 281 -7.53 10.68 -0.96
C HIS A 281 -9.05 10.95 -1.07
N TYR A 282 -9.89 9.94 -1.37
CA TYR A 282 -11.35 10.14 -1.34
C TYR A 282 -11.91 10.28 0.06
N SER A 283 -11.27 9.69 1.07
CA SER A 283 -11.81 9.71 2.43
C SER A 283 -11.24 10.88 3.22
N VAL A 284 -9.93 11.08 3.23
CA VAL A 284 -9.25 12.01 4.14
C VAL A 284 -9.05 13.39 3.51
N ARG A 285 -9.60 14.45 4.12
CA ARG A 285 -9.24 15.83 3.73
C ARG A 285 -7.81 16.12 4.16
N GLY A 286 -6.93 16.48 3.22
CA GLY A 286 -5.63 17.10 3.51
C GLY A 286 -4.37 16.29 3.19
N PHE A 287 -4.47 15.24 2.36
CA PHE A 287 -3.30 14.59 1.73
C PHE A 287 -3.19 14.95 0.26
#